data_AF-A0A7X6MXE4-F1
#
_entry.id   AF-A0A7X6MXE4-F1
#
_cell.length_a   1.000
_cell.length_b   1.000
_cell.length_c   1.000
_cell.angle_alpha   90.00
_cell.angle_beta   90.00
_cell.angle_gamma   90.00
#
_symmetry.space_group_name_H-M   'P 1'
#
loop_
_entity.id
_entity.type
_entity.pdbx_description
1 polymer ?
#
loop_
_entity_poly.entity_id
_entity_poly.type
_entity_poly.pdbx_seq_one_letter_code
_entity_poly.pdbx_strand_id
1 'polypeptide(L)'
;MEALELTLHQYYYNYGPTDRPKLDQNAIRQSRREVIYQLEQDTILAQKQELDIAHSYQESIVLLKRMTDEEYQLLRNGLLQNVR
;
A
#
# COMPACT_ATOMS: atom_id res chain seq x y z
N MET A 1 10.19 7.88 0.79
CA MET A 1 10.16 6.58 0.10
C MET A 1 9.78 5.48 1.09
N GLU A 2 10.38 5.45 2.28
CA GLU A 2 9.99 4.54 3.39
C GLU A 2 8.50 4.53 3.75
N ALA A 3 7.82 5.69 3.83
CA ALA A 3 6.38 5.75 4.14
C ALA A 3 5.50 5.06 3.08
N LEU A 4 5.88 5.16 1.79
CA LEU A 4 5.19 4.46 0.71
C LEU A 4 5.43 2.96 0.78
N GLU A 5 6.69 2.55 1.00
CA GLU A 5 7.05 1.14 1.13
C GLU A 5 6.32 0.48 2.31
N LEU A 6 6.27 1.15 3.46
CA LEU A 6 5.53 0.67 4.63
C LEU A 6 4.03 0.56 4.36
N THR A 7 3.44 1.58 3.73
CA THR A 7 2.00 1.58 3.38
C THR A 7 1.68 0.43 2.43
N LEU A 8 2.47 0.26 1.37
CA LEU A 8 2.29 -0.83 0.41
C LEU A 8 2.53 -2.20 1.05
N HIS A 9 3.51 -2.30 1.95
CA HIS A 9 3.75 -3.54 2.71
C HIS A 9 2.56 -3.87 3.60
N GLN A 10 2.03 -2.92 4.36
CA GLN A 10 0.82 -3.13 5.16
C GLN A 10 -0.39 -3.51 4.30
N TYR A 11 -0.48 -2.93 3.11
CA TYR A 11 -1.56 -3.19 2.18
C TYR A 11 -1.47 -4.57 1.51
N TYR A 12 -0.27 -5.04 1.18
CA TYR A 12 -0.06 -6.35 0.54
C TYR A 12 -0.07 -7.52 1.52
N TYR A 13 0.00 -7.26 2.82
CA TYR A 13 0.08 -8.31 3.83
C TYR A 13 -1.07 -8.18 4.83
N ASN A 14 -1.91 -9.21 4.88
CA ASN A 14 -2.91 -9.39 5.93
C ASN A 14 -2.21 -9.85 7.21
N TYR A 15 -2.16 -8.97 8.21
CA TYR A 15 -1.70 -9.26 9.56
C TYR A 15 -2.86 -9.85 10.37
N GLY A 16 -3.12 -11.14 10.16
CA GLY A 16 -4.04 -11.90 10.99
C GLY A 16 -3.42 -12.27 12.36
N PRO A 17 -4.22 -12.83 13.29
CA PRO A 17 -3.78 -13.17 14.66
C PRO A 17 -2.74 -14.30 14.74
N THR A 18 -2.31 -14.87 13.61
CA THR A 18 -1.27 -15.90 13.54
C THR A 18 0.05 -15.28 13.10
N ASP A 19 1.16 -15.69 13.73
CA ASP A 19 2.52 -15.08 13.69
C ASP A 19 3.19 -14.87 12.32
N ARG A 20 2.51 -15.08 11.19
CA ARG A 20 3.04 -14.80 9.86
C ARG A 20 2.07 -13.97 9.03
N PRO A 21 2.45 -12.76 8.58
CA PRO A 21 1.66 -11.99 7.64
C PRO A 21 1.39 -12.80 6.38
N LYS A 22 0.12 -12.87 5.97
CA LYS A 22 -0.27 -13.56 4.74
C LYS A 22 -0.38 -12.56 3.61
N LEU A 23 0.29 -12.87 2.52
CA LEU A 23 0.24 -12.09 1.30
C LEU A 23 -1.20 -12.06 0.76
N ASP A 24 -1.75 -10.86 0.54
CA ASP A 24 -3.05 -10.66 -0.07
C ASP A 24 -2.90 -10.76 -1.59
N GLN A 25 -3.32 -11.91 -2.15
CA GLN A 25 -3.20 -12.17 -3.58
C GLN A 25 -3.99 -11.21 -4.46
N ASN A 26 -5.05 -10.59 -3.93
CA ASN A 26 -5.82 -9.62 -4.68
C ASN A 26 -5.10 -8.27 -4.67
N ALA A 27 -4.61 -7.82 -3.51
CA ALA A 27 -3.88 -6.57 -3.37
C ALA A 27 -2.64 -6.52 -4.26
N ILE A 28 -1.86 -7.60 -4.35
CA ILE A 28 -0.64 -7.61 -5.18
C ILE A 28 -0.92 -7.58 -6.69
N ARG A 29 -2.10 -8.03 -7.13
CA ARG A 29 -2.48 -8.04 -8.55
C ARG A 29 -2.99 -6.68 -9.02
N GLN A 30 -3.33 -5.79 -8.09
CA GLN A 30 -3.81 -4.46 -8.41
C GLN A 30 -2.75 -3.64 -9.15
N SER A 31 -3.23 -2.96 -10.20
CA SER A 31 -2.50 -1.91 -10.88
C SER A 31 -2.25 -0.73 -9.94
N ARG A 32 -1.28 0.12 -10.31
CA ARG A 32 -0.99 1.36 -9.59
C ARG A 32 -2.23 2.23 -9.40
N ARG A 33 -3.08 2.30 -10.43
CA ARG A 33 -4.32 3.08 -10.40
C ARG A 33 -5.35 2.52 -9.41
N GLU A 34 -5.49 1.20 -9.35
CA GLU A 34 -6.39 0.54 -8.40
C GLU A 34 -5.92 0.74 -6.95
N VAL A 35 -4.61 0.65 -6.70
CA VAL A 35 -4.04 0.93 -5.37
C VAL A 35 -4.26 2.38 -4.96
N ILE A 36 -4.04 3.35 -5.87
CA ILE A 36 -4.34 4.76 -5.60
C ILE A 36 -5.82 4.92 -5.22
N TYR A 37 -6.73 4.31 -5.98
CA TYR A 37 -8.15 4.40 -5.73
C TYR A 37 -8.53 3.82 -4.36
N GLN A 38 -7.98 2.66 -4.00
CA GLN A 38 -8.25 2.05 -2.69
C GLN A 38 -7.71 2.94 -1.55
N LEU A 39 -6.48 3.43 -1.66
CA LEU A 39 -5.90 4.33 -0.65
C LEU A 39 -6.71 5.63 -0.52
N GLU A 40 -7.30 6.15 -1.59
CA GLU A 40 -8.21 7.30 -1.54
C GLU A 40 -9.48 6.98 -0.73
N GLN A 41 -10.07 5.78 -0.89
CA GLN A 41 -11.20 5.35 -0.07
C GLN A 41 -10.80 5.16 1.40
N ASP A 42 -9.66 4.52 1.64
CA ASP A 42 -9.16 4.25 2.99
C ASP A 42 -8.77 5.54 3.72
N THR A 43 -8.26 6.54 2.99
CA THR A 43 -8.00 7.89 3.53
C THR A 43 -9.29 8.54 4.03
N ILE A 44 -10.37 8.48 3.25
CA ILE A 44 -11.67 9.06 3.66
C ILE A 44 -12.20 8.36 4.92
N LEU A 45 -12.06 7.04 5.00
CA LEU A 45 -12.47 6.27 6.17
C LEU A 45 -11.61 6.60 7.41
N ALA A 46 -10.30 6.68 7.24
CA ALA A 46 -9.35 7.02 8.31
C ALA A 46 -9.59 8.44 8.84
N GLN A 47 -9.83 9.42 7.98
CA GLN A 47 -10.17 10.79 8.38
C GLN A 47 -11.48 10.86 9.18
N LYS A 48 -12.52 10.13 8.76
CA LYS A 48 -13.79 10.06 9.49
C LYS A 48 -13.66 9.47 10.90
N GLN A 49 -12.65 8.63 11.09
CA GLN A 49 -12.34 7.96 12.35
C GLN A 49 -11.19 8.65 13.11
N GLU A 50 -10.70 9.80 12.62
CA GLU A 50 -9.58 10.54 13.20
C GLU A 50 -8.32 9.67 13.40
N LEU A 51 -8.08 8.74 12.49
CA LEU A 51 -6.91 7.85 12.53
C LEU A 51 -5.68 8.56 11.95
N ASP A 52 -4.57 8.51 12.68
CA ASP A 52 -3.28 9.12 12.30
C ASP A 52 -2.75 8.60 10.95
N ILE A 53 -3.13 7.38 10.56
CA ILE A 53 -2.70 6.74 9.29
C ILE A 53 -3.21 7.48 8.04
N ALA A 54 -4.23 8.33 8.17
CA ALA A 54 -4.77 9.11 7.05
C ALA A 54 -3.69 9.94 6.36
N HIS A 55 -2.75 10.50 7.13
CA HIS A 55 -1.65 11.30 6.56
C HIS A 55 -0.69 10.44 5.73
N SER A 56 -0.31 9.26 6.23
CA SER A 56 0.55 8.32 5.51
C SER A 56 -0.06 7.84 4.20
N TYR A 57 -1.38 7.65 4.15
CA TYR A 57 -2.07 7.33 2.90
C TYR A 57 -2.03 8.47 1.90
N GLN A 58 -2.24 9.72 2.33
CA GLN A 58 -2.16 10.90 1.46
C GLN A 58 -0.76 11.05 0.85
N GLU A 59 0.30 10.92 1.66
CA GLU A 59 1.68 10.96 1.16
C GLU A 59 1.94 9.84 0.15
N SER A 60 1.50 8.62 0.44
CA SER A 60 1.65 7.47 -0.44
C SER A 60 0.93 7.67 -1.78
N ILE A 61 -0.29 8.22 -1.77
CA ILE A 61 -1.03 8.57 -2.98
C ILE A 61 -0.26 9.58 -3.83
N VAL A 62 0.31 10.63 -3.23
CA VAL A 62 1.09 11.64 -3.95
C VAL A 62 2.31 11.01 -4.62
N LEU A 63 3.01 10.10 -3.92
CA LEU A 63 4.16 9.39 -4.49
C LEU A 63 3.74 8.45 -5.62
N LEU A 64 2.68 7.66 -5.45
CA LEU A 64 2.15 6.77 -6.48
C LEU A 64 1.68 7.51 -7.74
N LYS A 65 1.11 8.72 -7.59
CA LYS A 65 0.70 9.57 -8.72
C LYS A 65 1.89 10.07 -9.54
N ARG A 66 3.07 10.17 -8.93
CA ARG A 66 4.32 10.60 -9.60
C ARG A 66 5.06 9.46 -10.30
N MET A 67 4.72 8.21 -9.99
CA MET A 67 5.37 7.03 -10.56
C MET A 67 4.74 6.61 -11.90
N THR A 68 5.54 6.04 -12.80
CA THR A 68 5.03 5.26 -13.92
C THR A 68 4.53 3.90 -13.46
N ASP A 69 3.82 3.19 -14.36
CA ASP A 69 3.39 1.83 -14.07
C ASP A 69 4.58 0.87 -13.98
N GLU A 70 5.67 1.07 -14.75
CA GLU A 70 6.90 0.27 -14.62
C GLU A 70 7.59 0.50 -13.27
N GLU A 71 7.74 1.75 -12.84
CA GLU A 71 8.35 2.09 -11.55
C GLU A 71 7.57 1.45 -10.38
N TYR A 72 6.24 1.50 -10.45
CA TYR A 72 5.39 0.84 -9.46
C TYR A 72 5.57 -0.69 -9.48
N GLN A 73 5.64 -1.31 -10.66
CA GLN A 73 5.89 -2.75 -10.75
C GLN A 73 7.24 -3.14 -10.17
N LEU A 74 8.30 -2.36 -10.42
CA LEU A 74 9.62 -2.59 -9.84
C LEU A 74 9.59 -2.48 -8.31
N LEU A 75 8.96 -1.43 -7.77
CA LEU A 75 8.78 -1.24 -6.33
C LEU A 75 8.03 -2.41 -5.71
N ARG A 76 6.87 -2.78 -6.28
CA ARG A 76 6.07 -3.91 -5.82
C ARG A 76 6.88 -5.20 -5.82
N ASN A 77 7.58 -5.49 -6.92
CA ASN A 77 8.38 -6.72 -7.03
C ASN A 77 9.52 -6.74 -5.99
N GLY A 78 10.17 -5.60 -5.72
CA GLY A 78 11.18 -5.48 -4.67
C GLY A 78 10.61 -5.77 -3.28
N LEU A 79 9.45 -5.19 -2.95
CA LEU A 79 8.76 -5.44 -1.68
C LEU A 79 8.39 -6.92 -1.48
N LEU A 80 8.03 -7.62 -2.55
CA LEU A 80 7.68 -9.04 -2.50
C LEU A 80 8.90 -9.97 -2.37
N GLN A 81 10.08 -9.54 -2.80
CA GLN A 81 11.31 -10.34 -2.71
C GLN A 81 12.00 -10.24 -1.35
N ASN A 82 11.79 -9.15 -0.61
CA ASN A 82 12.41 -8.89 0.69
C ASN A 82 11.76 -9.62 1.88
N VAL A 83 10.79 -10.52 1.65
CA VAL A 83 10.06 -11.28 2.70
C VAL A 83 10.46 -12.77 2.71
N ARG A 84 11.73 -13.08 2.39
CA ARG A 84 12.30 -14.43 2.47
C ARG A 84 13.01 -14.69 3.79
#